data_AF-A0A8B9A3V4-F1
#
_entry.id   AF-A0A8B9A3V4-F1
#
_cell.length_a   1.000
_cell.length_b   1.000
_cell.length_c   1.000
_cell.angle_alpha   90.00
_cell.angle_beta   90.00
_cell.angle_gamma   90.00
#
_symmetry.space_group_name_H-M   'P 1'
#
loop_
_entity.id
_entity.type
_entity.pdbx_description
1 polymer ?
#
loop_
_entity_poly.entity_id
_entity_poly.type
_entity_poly.pdbx_seq_one_letter_code
_entity_poly.pdbx_strand_id
1 'polypeptide(L)'
;MTSAPKKRKLEPSGNAPSRVVVDKVATFSYPSSIPETPIIGLDLKVQQAKKFAVTQAQQEGCLGNYRSFDSPFGNYLVPVIPTHADLIG
;
A
#
# COMPACT_ATOMS: atom_id res chain seq x y z
N MET A 1 -31.60 30.81 -28.04
CA MET A 1 -30.21 30.66 -28.54
C MET A 1 -29.26 30.81 -27.36
N THR A 2 -28.75 29.66 -26.90
CA THR A 2 -27.58 29.37 -26.03
C THR A 2 -27.20 30.29 -24.86
N SER A 3 -27.46 29.85 -23.62
CA SER A 3 -26.76 30.32 -22.41
C SER A 3 -25.54 29.43 -22.12
N ALA A 4 -24.42 30.05 -21.74
CA ALA A 4 -23.12 29.40 -21.50
C ALA A 4 -23.04 28.71 -20.11
N PRO A 5 -22.22 27.65 -19.94
CA PRO A 5 -22.15 26.92 -18.68
C PRO A 5 -21.35 27.67 -17.59
N LYS A 6 -21.99 27.81 -16.42
CA LYS A 6 -21.53 28.47 -15.19
C LYS A 6 -20.38 27.69 -14.54
N LYS A 7 -19.15 28.24 -14.55
CA LYS A 7 -17.99 27.65 -13.86
C LYS A 7 -18.13 27.79 -12.34
N ARG A 8 -17.93 26.69 -11.61
CA ARG A 8 -17.77 26.72 -10.14
C ARG A 8 -16.29 26.90 -9.80
N LYS A 9 -16.05 27.87 -8.93
CA LYS A 9 -14.78 28.35 -8.38
C LYS A 9 -14.25 27.33 -7.36
N LEU A 10 -13.05 26.79 -7.59
CA LEU A 10 -12.32 25.97 -6.62
C LEU A 10 -11.43 26.91 -5.81
N GLU A 11 -11.72 27.07 -4.52
CA GLU A 11 -10.82 27.76 -3.60
C GLU A 11 -9.64 26.84 -3.24
N PRO A 12 -8.38 27.33 -3.24
CA PRO A 12 -7.22 26.53 -2.89
C PRO A 12 -7.09 26.43 -1.36
N SER A 13 -7.22 25.23 -0.81
CA SER A 13 -6.81 24.99 0.58
C SER A 13 -5.31 24.73 0.62
N GLY A 14 -4.52 25.75 0.96
CA GLY A 14 -3.20 25.58 1.55
C GLY A 14 -3.34 24.84 2.90
N ASN A 15 -2.35 24.09 3.37
CA ASN A 15 -1.04 24.59 3.74
C ASN A 15 0.05 23.53 3.51
N ALA A 16 0.96 23.81 2.60
CA ALA A 16 2.30 23.22 2.58
C ALA A 16 3.29 24.26 3.12
N PRO A 17 4.27 23.89 3.94
CA PRO A 17 5.53 24.58 3.99
C PRO A 17 6.54 23.81 3.14
N SER A 18 6.72 24.26 1.89
CA SER A 18 8.00 24.06 1.20
C SER A 18 8.93 25.16 1.66
N ARG A 19 10.04 24.83 2.33
CA ARG A 19 11.22 25.70 2.34
C ARG A 19 12.52 24.99 2.76
N VAL A 20 13.46 25.08 1.82
CA VAL A 20 14.92 25.13 1.95
C VAL A 20 15.68 23.81 2.14
N VAL A 21 16.36 23.41 1.07
CA VAL A 21 17.56 22.56 1.07
C VAL A 21 18.56 23.10 2.09
N VAL A 22 18.86 22.33 3.12
CA VAL A 22 20.11 22.44 3.86
C VAL A 22 20.80 21.09 3.75
N ASP A 23 21.89 21.06 2.98
CA ASP A 23 22.85 19.96 2.99
C ASP A 23 23.35 19.75 4.42
N LYS A 24 23.06 18.57 4.97
CA LYS A 24 23.86 17.98 6.04
C LYS A 24 24.04 16.51 5.71
N VAL A 25 25.23 16.21 5.17
CA VAL A 25 25.82 14.87 5.22
C VAL A 25 25.72 14.38 6.66
N ALA A 26 24.89 13.36 6.86
CA ALA A 26 24.92 12.52 8.04
C ALA A 26 25.00 11.08 7.52
N THR A 27 26.19 10.50 7.66
CA THR A 27 26.48 9.09 7.44
C THR A 27 25.41 8.25 8.11
N PHE A 28 24.51 7.67 7.31
CA PHE A 28 23.53 6.72 7.78
C PHE A 28 24.22 5.36 8.00
N SER A 29 24.78 5.18 9.18
CA SER A 29 25.03 3.84 9.72
C SER A 29 23.84 3.46 10.57
N TYR A 30 22.81 2.84 9.95
CA TYR A 30 21.77 2.16 10.72
C TYR A 30 22.38 0.85 11.24
N PRO A 31 22.49 0.61 12.55
CA PRO A 31 22.52 -0.76 13.02
C PRO A 31 21.12 -1.33 12.77
N SER A 32 20.98 -2.10 11.69
CA SER A 32 19.83 -2.99 11.49
C SER A 32 19.88 -4.06 12.58
N SER A 33 19.42 -3.70 13.77
CA SER A 33 19.13 -4.68 14.82
C SER A 33 17.75 -5.23 14.48
N ILE A 34 17.72 -6.36 13.81
CA ILE A 34 16.49 -7.13 13.63
C ILE A 34 16.16 -7.70 15.01
N PRO A 35 15.08 -7.27 15.67
CA PRO A 35 14.65 -7.97 16.88
C PRO A 35 14.14 -9.35 16.43
N GLU A 36 14.86 -10.40 16.81
CA GLU A 36 14.40 -11.79 16.69
C GLU A 36 13.27 -12.03 17.69
N THR A 37 12.07 -11.58 17.34
CA THR A 37 10.84 -11.88 18.06
C THR A 37 10.45 -13.34 17.79
N PRO A 38 9.84 -14.04 18.77
CA PRO A 38 9.51 -15.46 18.65
C PRO A 38 8.67 -15.73 17.39
N ILE A 39 9.24 -16.53 16.48
CA ILE A 39 8.73 -16.76 15.12
C ILE A 39 7.28 -17.28 15.12
N ILE A 40 6.87 -18.01 16.15
CA ILE A 40 5.54 -18.65 16.24
C ILE A 40 4.41 -17.63 16.42
N GLY A 41 4.60 -16.60 17.27
CA GLY A 41 3.57 -15.60 17.52
C GLY A 41 3.44 -14.58 16.39
N LEU A 42 4.54 -14.31 15.70
CA LEU A 42 4.55 -13.49 14.49
C LEU A 42 3.79 -14.18 13.36
N ASP A 43 3.97 -15.49 13.20
CA ASP A 43 3.35 -16.27 12.14
C ASP A 43 1.81 -16.22 12.21
N LEU A 44 1.21 -16.42 13.39
CA LEU A 44 -0.24 -16.33 13.56
C LEU A 44 -0.80 -14.94 13.23
N LYS A 45 -0.09 -13.87 13.64
CA LYS A 45 -0.50 -12.48 13.35
C LYS A 45 -0.41 -12.18 11.86
N VAL A 46 0.65 -12.65 11.19
CA VAL A 46 0.85 -12.51 9.74
C VAL A 46 -0.24 -13.25 8.98
N GLN A 47 -0.57 -14.48 9.37
CA GLN A 47 -1.64 -15.25 8.75
C GLN A 47 -3.02 -14.57 8.91
N GLN A 48 -3.32 -14.02 10.10
CA GLN A 48 -4.56 -13.29 10.33
C GLN A 48 -4.62 -12.01 9.47
N ALA A 49 -3.52 -11.26 9.42
CA ALA A 49 -3.43 -10.04 8.62
C ALA A 49 -3.56 -10.32 7.11
N LYS A 50 -2.97 -11.42 6.61
CA LYS A 50 -3.16 -11.90 5.24
C LYS A 50 -4.64 -12.16 4.93
N LYS A 51 -5.32 -12.91 5.79
CA LYS A 51 -6.76 -13.20 5.62
C LYS A 51 -7.59 -11.92 5.59
N PHE A 52 -7.30 -10.98 6.49
CA PHE A 52 -7.96 -9.68 6.52
C PHE A 52 -7.77 -8.92 5.21
N ALA A 53 -6.53 -8.83 4.70
CA ALA A 53 -6.23 -8.15 3.44
C ALA A 53 -6.99 -8.76 2.25
N VAL A 54 -7.05 -10.10 2.16
CA VAL A 54 -7.83 -10.80 1.12
C VAL A 54 -9.32 -10.45 1.20
N THR A 55 -9.91 -10.54 2.38
CA THR A 55 -11.33 -10.22 2.58
C THR A 55 -11.63 -8.76 2.25
N GLN A 56 -10.76 -7.84 2.66
CA GLN A 56 -10.90 -6.41 2.38
C GLN A 56 -10.85 -6.15 0.86
N ALA A 57 -9.88 -6.71 0.14
CA ALA A 57 -9.77 -6.55 -1.31
C ALA A 57 -11.02 -7.09 -2.04
N GLN A 58 -11.59 -8.19 -1.56
CA GLN A 58 -12.83 -8.73 -2.11
C GLN A 58 -14.03 -7.81 -1.83
N GLN A 59 -14.13 -7.25 -0.62
CA GLN A 59 -15.18 -6.31 -0.24
C GLN A 59 -15.11 -5.00 -1.03
N GLU A 60 -13.91 -4.52 -1.32
CA GLU A 60 -13.65 -3.33 -2.14
C GLU A 60 -13.85 -3.60 -3.64
N GLY A 61 -14.08 -4.85 -4.05
CA GLY A 61 -14.28 -5.21 -5.44
C GLY A 61 -13.00 -5.09 -6.28
N CYS A 62 -11.82 -5.38 -5.70
CA CYS A 62 -10.57 -5.42 -6.44
C CYS A 62 -10.61 -6.55 -7.48
N LEU A 63 -10.84 -6.21 -8.76
CA LEU A 63 -10.92 -7.15 -9.88
C LEU A 63 -9.56 -7.52 -10.49
N GLY A 64 -8.47 -6.95 -9.98
CA GLY A 64 -7.12 -7.25 -10.46
C GLY A 64 -6.66 -8.66 -10.06
N ASN A 65 -5.59 -9.13 -10.71
CA ASN A 65 -4.97 -10.40 -10.34
C ASN A 65 -3.91 -10.17 -9.27
N TYR A 66 -4.05 -10.89 -8.15
CA TYR A 66 -3.16 -10.78 -7.01
C TYR A 66 -2.76 -12.14 -6.47
N ARG A 67 -1.59 -12.21 -5.83
CA ARG A 67 -1.19 -13.35 -4.99
C ARG A 67 -1.16 -12.94 -3.54
N SER A 68 -1.69 -13.81 -2.69
CA SER A 68 -1.57 -13.67 -1.25
C SER A 68 -0.41 -14.51 -0.71
N PHE A 69 0.33 -13.97 0.24
CA PHE A 69 1.44 -14.66 0.90
C PHE A 69 1.68 -14.09 2.29
N ASP A 70 2.32 -14.87 3.14
CA ASP A 70 2.67 -14.48 4.50
C ASP A 70 3.91 -13.58 4.46
N SER A 71 3.67 -12.28 4.59
CA SER A 71 4.70 -11.24 4.48
C SER A 71 5.02 -10.65 5.85
N PRO A 72 6.29 -10.67 6.31
CA PRO A 72 6.67 -10.00 7.54
C PRO A 72 6.66 -8.47 7.41
N PHE A 73 6.53 -7.94 6.19
CA PHE A 73 6.59 -6.51 5.88
C PHE A 73 5.22 -5.86 5.69
N GLY A 74 4.12 -6.59 5.89
CA GLY A 74 2.76 -6.06 5.74
C GLY A 74 2.22 -6.03 4.31
N ASN A 75 3.00 -6.49 3.32
CA ASN A 75 2.55 -6.63 1.94
C ASN A 75 1.93 -8.01 1.73
N TYR A 76 0.65 -8.17 2.08
CA TYR A 76 -0.03 -9.47 2.02
C TYR A 76 -0.65 -9.80 0.67
N LEU A 77 -0.79 -8.80 -0.21
CA LEU A 77 -1.28 -8.94 -1.57
C LEU A 77 -0.30 -8.25 -2.52
N VAL A 78 0.12 -8.94 -3.56
CA VAL A 78 0.98 -8.37 -4.62
C VAL A 78 0.28 -8.55 -5.97
N PRO A 79 0.17 -7.47 -6.78
CA PRO A 79 -0.34 -7.59 -8.15
C PRO A 79 0.55 -8.51 -8.97
N VAL A 80 -0.06 -9.39 -9.77
CA VAL A 80 0.67 -10.30 -10.65
C VAL A 80 0.09 -10.29 -12.07
N ILE A 81 0.94 -10.66 -13.03
CA ILE A 81 0.45 -11.04 -14.35
C ILE A 81 -0.24 -12.40 -14.20
N PRO A 82 -1.48 -12.56 -14.70
CA PRO A 82 -2.18 -13.84 -14.64
C PRO A 82 -1.37 -14.92 -15.33
N THR A 83 -1.36 -16.11 -14.74
CA THR A 83 -0.83 -17.31 -15.37
C THR A 83 -1.92 -17.97 -16.20
N HIS A 84 -1.55 -18.91 -17.07
CA HIS A 84 -2.52 -19.68 -17.83
C HIS A 84 -3.59 -20.33 -16.92
N ALA A 85 -3.20 -20.86 -15.75
CA ALA A 85 -4.14 -21.46 -14.80
C ALA A 85 -5.23 -20.50 -14.30
N ASP A 86 -4.91 -19.21 -14.14
CA ASP A 86 -5.85 -18.21 -13.65
C ASP A 86 -6.91 -17.82 -14.69
N LEU A 87 -6.61 -18.04 -15.96
CA LEU A 87 -7.48 -17.64 -17.07
C LEU A 87 -8.49 -18.72 -17.45
N ILE A 88 -8.22 -19.98 -17.10
CA ILE A 88 -9.02 -21.12 -17.57
C ILE A 88 -10.03 -21.58 -16.51
N GLY A 89 -9.74 -21.35 -15.22
CA GLY A 89 -10.61 -21.76 -14.11
C GLY A 89 -10.47 -23.22 -13.73
#